data_AF-E0XQU6-F1
#
_entry.id   AF-E0XQU6-F1
#
_cell.length_a   1.000
_cell.length_b   1.000
_cell.length_c   1.000
_cell.angle_alpha   90.00
_cell.angle_beta   90.00
_cell.angle_gamma   90.00
#
_symmetry.space_group_name_H-M   'P 1'
#
loop_
_entity.id
_entity.type
_entity.pdbx_description
1 polymer ?
#
loop_
_entity_poly.entity_id
_entity_poly.type
_entity_poly.pdbx_seq_one_letter_code
_entity_poly.pdbx_strand_id
1 'polypeptide(L)'
;MIDFNKLQSAEVDKTFYPFFSLDNCLLDNPSCVALAKDFPDIKSGGSIPPSSINLEESIKKLISDLESEEMKAILEEKLNVDLSNSEIVTTLRGFSRKKDGKIHTDSKSKIITLLLYLNESWEYETGKLRMLKDKENLDDFIKEIPATLGSIVAFKVTENCFHGFLPFEGKRQSIQMNYVYKKNVKTHKLRHFLSSLFK
;
A
#
# COMPACT_ATOMS: atom_id res chain seq x y z
N MET A 1 1.35 14.95 6.98
CA MET A 1 0.69 13.77 7.56
C MET A 1 1.71 12.68 7.78
N ILE A 2 2.48 12.35 6.75
CA ILE A 2 3.60 11.41 6.85
C ILE A 2 4.79 12.04 7.57
N ASP A 3 5.47 11.25 8.40
CA ASP A 3 6.77 11.57 8.99
C ASP A 3 7.88 11.00 8.08
N PHE A 4 8.38 11.85 7.19
CA PHE A 4 9.40 11.46 6.21
C PHE A 4 10.76 11.12 6.84
N ASN A 5 11.08 11.67 8.01
CA ASN A 5 12.32 11.31 8.71
C ASN A 5 12.29 9.86 9.19
N LYS A 6 11.13 9.38 9.68
CA LYS A 6 10.95 7.96 10.02
C LYS A 6 11.10 7.07 8.80
N LEU A 7 10.52 7.46 7.66
CA LEU A 7 10.65 6.67 6.42
C LEU A 7 12.10 6.63 5.93
N GLN A 8 12.79 7.76 5.94
CA GLN A 8 14.20 7.84 5.54
C GLN A 8 15.08 6.94 6.40
N SER A 9 14.84 6.91 7.72
CA SER A 9 15.62 6.10 8.67
C SER A 9 15.25 4.60 8.71
N ALA A 10 14.10 4.20 8.18
CA ALA A 10 13.66 2.80 8.20
C ALA A 10 14.65 1.86 7.51
N GLU A 11 15.04 0.74 8.12
CA GLU A 11 15.96 -0.19 7.47
C GLU A 11 15.29 -0.96 6.32
N VAL A 12 16.05 -1.20 5.26
CA VAL A 12 15.59 -1.99 4.11
C VAL A 12 16.09 -3.41 4.27
N ASP A 13 15.17 -4.36 4.42
CA ASP A 13 15.48 -5.78 4.33
C ASP A 13 15.72 -6.14 2.85
N LYS A 14 16.80 -6.86 2.58
CA LYS A 14 17.21 -7.31 1.24
C LYS A 14 17.47 -8.82 1.20
N THR A 15 17.13 -9.54 2.27
CA THR A 15 17.46 -10.97 2.46
C THR A 15 16.78 -11.84 1.40
N PHE A 16 15.51 -11.57 1.11
CA PHE A 16 14.74 -12.27 0.07
C PHE A 16 14.39 -11.36 -1.12
N TYR A 17 13.92 -10.14 -0.84
CA TYR A 17 13.73 -9.07 -1.81
C TYR A 17 13.67 -7.72 -1.08
N PRO A 18 13.93 -6.60 -1.77
CA PRO A 18 13.97 -5.28 -1.12
C PRO A 18 12.60 -4.82 -0.63
N PHE A 19 12.46 -4.64 0.68
CA PHE A 19 11.31 -3.95 1.29
C PHE A 19 11.69 -3.25 2.59
N PHE A 20 10.87 -2.30 3.02
CA PHE A 20 10.93 -1.73 4.37
C PHE A 20 9.51 -1.54 4.91
N SER A 21 9.38 -1.48 6.23
CA SER A 21 8.10 -1.22 6.87
C SER A 21 8.27 -0.49 8.21
N LEU A 22 7.25 0.25 8.61
CA LEU A 22 7.13 0.87 9.92
C LEU A 22 5.74 0.58 10.47
N ASP A 23 5.63 0.37 11.77
CA ASP A 23 4.33 0.16 12.41
C ASP A 23 3.56 1.49 12.54
N ASN A 24 4.26 2.62 12.52
CA ASN A 24 3.67 3.96 12.48
C ASN A 24 4.57 4.98 11.75
N CYS A 25 4.16 5.40 10.56
CA CYS A 25 4.83 6.43 9.76
C CYS A 25 4.18 7.82 9.83
N LEU A 26 3.22 8.03 10.73
CA LEU A 26 2.50 9.30 10.83
C LEU A 26 3.21 10.26 11.79
N LEU A 27 2.99 11.55 11.55
CA LEU A 27 3.31 12.62 12.50
C LEU A 27 2.41 12.51 13.73
N ASP A 28 2.95 12.86 14.89
CA ASP A 28 2.18 12.93 16.13
C ASP A 28 1.41 14.27 16.19
N ASN A 29 0.23 14.31 15.58
CA ASN A 29 -0.66 15.46 15.63
C ASN A 29 -2.15 15.06 15.53
N PRO A 30 -3.07 15.94 15.97
CA PRO A 30 -4.51 15.63 16.00
C PRO A 30 -5.11 15.24 14.64
N SER A 31 -4.61 15.82 13.54
CA SER A 31 -5.09 15.49 12.20
C SER A 31 -4.79 14.04 11.82
N CYS A 32 -3.69 13.46 12.31
CA CYS A 32 -3.35 12.06 12.03
C CYS A 32 -4.23 11.08 12.82
N VAL A 33 -4.67 11.46 14.03
CA VAL A 33 -5.60 10.67 14.85
C VAL A 33 -6.98 10.57 14.20
N ALA A 34 -7.41 11.60 13.47
CA ALA A 34 -8.71 11.62 12.78
C ALA A 34 -8.77 10.73 11.53
N LEU A 35 -7.62 10.34 10.95
CA LEU A 35 -7.56 9.64 9.66
C LEU A 35 -8.39 8.34 9.61
N ALA A 36 -8.41 7.56 10.69
CA ALA A 36 -9.19 6.31 10.73
C ALA A 36 -10.71 6.57 10.65
N LYS A 37 -11.16 7.70 11.19
CA LYS A 37 -12.57 8.14 11.18
C LYS A 37 -12.92 8.81 9.86
N ASP A 38 -11.99 9.57 9.30
CA ASP A 38 -12.15 10.31 8.05
C ASP A 38 -12.03 9.42 6.80
N PHE A 39 -11.51 8.18 6.94
CA PHE A 39 -11.41 7.25 5.83
C PHE A 39 -12.81 6.85 5.33
N PRO A 40 -13.07 6.90 4.01
CA PRO A 40 -14.40 6.67 3.47
C PRO A 40 -14.95 5.27 3.79
N ASP A 41 -16.27 5.19 3.99
CA ASP A 41 -17.00 3.94 4.24
C ASP A 41 -17.13 3.10 2.95
N ILE A 42 -16.03 2.45 2.56
CA ILE A 42 -15.96 1.55 1.40
C ILE A 42 -16.35 0.13 1.84
N LYS A 43 -17.60 -0.25 1.58
CA LYS A 43 -18.14 -1.59 1.88
C LYS A 43 -17.90 -2.62 0.79
N SER A 44 -17.58 -2.18 -0.41
CA SER A 44 -17.26 -3.07 -1.53
C SER A 44 -15.84 -3.62 -1.39
N GLY A 45 -15.68 -4.89 -1.74
CA GLY A 45 -14.34 -5.46 -1.93
C GLY A 45 -13.73 -4.96 -3.24
N GLY A 46 -12.41 -4.82 -3.29
CA GLY A 46 -11.69 -4.34 -4.47
C GLY A 46 -10.89 -3.07 -4.19
N SER A 47 -10.40 -2.44 -5.26
CA SER A 47 -9.59 -1.21 -5.19
C SER A 47 -10.36 -0.06 -5.83
N ILE A 48 -10.53 1.04 -5.08
CA ILE A 48 -11.32 2.21 -5.46
C ILE A 48 -10.38 3.41 -5.63
N PRO A 49 -10.37 4.11 -6.75
CA PRO A 49 -9.52 5.28 -6.91
C PRO A 49 -10.01 6.48 -6.09
N PRO A 50 -9.10 7.38 -5.72
CA PRO A 50 -9.47 8.64 -5.07
C PRO A 50 -10.52 9.45 -5.83
N SER A 51 -10.46 9.45 -7.17
CA SER A 51 -11.34 10.27 -8.02
C SER A 51 -12.80 9.79 -8.10
N SER A 52 -13.11 8.55 -7.67
CA SER A 52 -14.46 7.99 -7.75
C SER A 52 -15.24 8.08 -6.44
N ILE A 53 -14.70 8.74 -5.42
CA ILE A 53 -15.33 8.85 -4.10
C ILE A 53 -15.03 10.21 -3.48
N ASN A 54 -15.97 10.72 -2.68
CA ASN A 54 -15.74 11.93 -1.91
C ASN A 54 -14.78 11.62 -0.77
N LEU A 55 -13.68 12.37 -0.72
CA LEU A 55 -12.66 12.24 0.31
C LEU A 55 -12.67 13.46 1.24
N GLU A 56 -12.54 13.18 2.54
CA GLU A 56 -12.25 14.20 3.54
C GLU A 56 -10.88 14.84 3.29
N GLU A 57 -10.70 16.08 3.76
CA GLU A 57 -9.50 16.86 3.50
C GLU A 57 -8.23 16.23 4.09
N SER A 58 -8.35 15.58 5.25
CA SER A 58 -7.25 14.85 5.89
C SER A 58 -6.75 13.68 5.02
N ILE A 59 -7.67 12.95 4.38
CA ILE A 59 -7.34 11.84 3.47
C ILE A 59 -6.72 12.36 2.18
N LYS A 60 -7.23 13.48 1.62
CA LYS A 60 -6.62 14.13 0.45
C LYS A 60 -5.19 14.56 0.74
N LYS A 61 -4.95 15.19 1.90
CA LYS A 61 -3.61 15.60 2.33
C LYS A 61 -2.69 14.40 2.50
N LEU A 62 -3.18 13.31 3.09
CA LEU A 62 -2.42 12.07 3.22
C LEU A 62 -2.03 11.49 1.85
N ILE A 63 -2.96 11.44 0.90
CA ILE A 63 -2.67 10.99 -0.48
C ILE A 63 -1.64 11.93 -1.13
N SER A 64 -1.79 13.24 -0.98
CA SER A 64 -0.83 14.20 -1.52
C SER A 64 0.58 14.03 -0.96
N ASP A 65 0.73 13.69 0.33
CA ASP A 65 2.04 13.37 0.91
C ASP A 65 2.61 12.08 0.30
N LEU A 66 1.79 11.04 0.14
CA LEU A 66 2.20 9.78 -0.49
C LEU A 66 2.66 10.00 -1.94
N GLU A 67 1.96 10.85 -2.70
CA GLU A 67 2.25 11.13 -4.12
C GLU A 67 3.33 12.21 -4.33
N SER A 68 3.93 12.71 -3.25
CA SER A 68 4.91 13.80 -3.30
C SER A 68 6.27 13.38 -3.90
N GLU A 69 7.03 14.36 -4.39
CA GLU A 69 8.41 14.13 -4.85
C GLU A 69 9.34 13.72 -3.69
N GLU A 70 9.04 14.12 -2.45
CA GLU A 70 9.79 13.68 -1.27
C GLU A 70 9.61 12.18 -1.03
N MET A 71 8.37 11.68 -1.04
CA MET A 71 8.11 10.24 -0.97
C MET A 71 8.81 9.49 -2.11
N LYS A 72 8.73 10.03 -3.33
CA LYS A 72 9.39 9.42 -4.50
C LYS A 72 10.90 9.29 -4.30
N ALA A 73 11.58 10.35 -3.87
CA ALA A 73 13.03 10.34 -3.65
C ALA A 73 13.44 9.30 -2.60
N ILE A 74 12.69 9.20 -1.50
CA ILE A 74 12.90 8.18 -0.47
C ILE A 74 12.76 6.78 -1.06
N LEU A 75 11.71 6.54 -1.86
CA LEU A 75 11.48 5.23 -2.46
C LEU A 75 12.55 4.85 -3.50
N GLU A 76 13.01 5.80 -4.32
CA GLU A 76 14.11 5.60 -5.27
C GLU A 76 15.40 5.19 -4.55
N GLU A 77 15.78 5.93 -3.51
CA GLU A 77 16.99 5.66 -2.72
C GLU A 77 16.90 4.31 -2.00
N LYS A 78 15.83 4.11 -1.22
CA LYS A 78 15.70 2.93 -0.34
C LYS A 78 15.58 1.63 -1.13
N LEU A 79 14.79 1.64 -2.20
CA LEU A 79 14.54 0.44 -3.01
C LEU A 79 15.49 0.30 -4.21
N ASN A 80 16.39 1.27 -4.41
CA ASN A 80 17.36 1.32 -5.49
C ASN A 80 16.69 1.08 -6.86
N VAL A 81 15.87 2.03 -7.26
CA VAL A 81 15.09 2.03 -8.51
C VAL A 81 15.05 3.42 -9.13
N ASP A 82 14.83 3.46 -10.45
CA ASP A 82 14.59 4.69 -11.21
C ASP A 82 13.09 4.82 -11.52
N LEU A 83 12.47 5.91 -11.06
CA LEU A 83 11.05 6.20 -11.25
C LEU A 83 10.80 7.30 -12.31
N SER A 84 11.81 7.78 -13.02
CA SER A 84 11.68 8.84 -14.06
C SER A 84 10.67 8.48 -15.16
N ASN A 85 10.60 7.20 -15.54
CA ASN A 85 9.69 6.69 -16.56
C ASN A 85 8.48 5.92 -15.98
N SER A 86 8.01 6.37 -14.81
CA SER A 86 6.86 5.78 -14.12
C SER A 86 5.71 6.75 -13.92
N GLU A 87 4.53 6.21 -13.65
CA GLU A 87 3.32 6.93 -13.27
C GLU A 87 2.78 6.34 -11.97
N ILE A 88 2.16 7.19 -11.14
CA ILE A 88 1.55 6.79 -9.88
C ILE A 88 0.13 6.31 -10.13
N VAL A 89 -0.22 5.19 -9.51
CA VAL A 89 -1.60 4.69 -9.42
C VAL A 89 -1.94 4.45 -7.96
N THR A 90 -2.80 5.32 -7.43
CA THR A 90 -3.29 5.26 -6.04
C THR A 90 -4.71 4.71 -5.99
N THR A 91 -4.95 3.84 -5.01
CA THR A 91 -6.27 3.26 -4.75
C THR A 91 -6.50 3.08 -3.26
N LEU A 92 -7.76 3.12 -2.84
CA LEU A 92 -8.26 2.88 -1.51
C LEU A 92 -8.96 1.51 -1.47
N ARG A 93 -8.85 0.83 -0.33
CA ARG A 93 -9.64 -0.36 0.00
C ARG A 93 -10.22 -0.17 1.40
N GLY A 94 -11.48 -0.54 1.61
CA GLY A 94 -12.12 -0.49 2.94
C GLY A 94 -12.63 -1.84 3.46
N PHE A 95 -12.94 -2.79 2.59
CA PHE A 95 -13.47 -4.10 2.96
C PHE A 95 -12.66 -5.24 2.34
N SER A 96 -12.23 -6.18 3.18
CA SER A 96 -11.60 -7.43 2.76
C SER A 96 -12.65 -8.52 2.68
N ARG A 97 -12.63 -9.31 1.61
CA ARG A 97 -13.49 -10.50 1.46
C ARG A 97 -12.71 -11.73 1.87
N LYS A 98 -13.40 -12.80 2.27
CA LYS A 98 -12.74 -14.08 2.62
C LYS A 98 -11.79 -14.65 1.54
N LYS A 99 -12.02 -14.32 0.26
CA LYS A 99 -11.18 -14.77 -0.87
C LYS A 99 -9.94 -13.90 -1.15
N ASP A 100 -9.85 -12.74 -0.52
CA ASP A 100 -8.70 -11.83 -0.67
C ASP A 100 -7.53 -12.35 0.19
N GLY A 101 -6.32 -11.82 -0.03
CA GLY A 101 -5.13 -12.18 0.77
C GLY A 101 -4.33 -13.39 0.30
N LYS A 102 -4.70 -13.99 -0.83
CA LYS A 102 -3.90 -15.07 -1.47
C LYS A 102 -2.45 -14.65 -1.65
N ILE A 103 -1.53 -15.60 -1.48
CA ILE A 103 -0.12 -15.39 -1.78
C ILE A 103 0.04 -15.07 -3.26
N HIS A 104 0.74 -13.98 -3.57
CA HIS A 104 1.05 -13.57 -4.92
C HIS A 104 2.30 -12.68 -4.95
N THR A 105 2.84 -12.49 -6.15
CA THR A 105 3.66 -11.31 -6.46
C THR A 105 2.81 -10.31 -7.21
N ASP A 106 3.26 -9.07 -7.20
CA ASP A 106 2.61 -8.03 -7.99
C ASP A 106 2.88 -8.19 -9.50
N SER A 107 2.03 -7.58 -10.33
CA SER A 107 2.19 -7.58 -11.78
C SER A 107 3.54 -6.98 -12.20
N LYS A 108 4.19 -7.59 -13.21
CA LYS A 108 5.43 -7.08 -13.86
C LYS A 108 5.30 -5.67 -14.45
N SER A 109 4.08 -5.12 -14.50
CA SER A 109 3.85 -3.73 -14.89
C SER A 109 4.27 -2.71 -13.82
N LYS A 110 4.29 -3.11 -12.55
CA LYS A 110 4.63 -2.27 -11.40
C LYS A 110 6.14 -2.32 -11.12
N ILE A 111 6.65 -1.23 -10.54
CA ILE A 111 8.05 -1.05 -10.11
C ILE A 111 8.13 -1.12 -8.59
N ILE A 112 7.26 -0.36 -7.92
CA ILE A 112 7.14 -0.30 -6.46
C ILE A 112 5.66 -0.43 -6.11
N THR A 113 5.41 -1.07 -4.98
CA THR A 113 4.13 -1.04 -4.29
C THR A 113 4.33 -0.56 -2.86
N LEU A 114 3.50 0.38 -2.44
CA LEU A 114 3.42 0.90 -1.09
C LEU A 114 1.99 0.72 -0.58
N LEU A 115 1.84 0.20 0.64
CA LEU A 115 0.57 0.10 1.35
C LEU A 115 0.66 0.85 2.67
N LEU A 116 -0.35 1.66 2.96
CA LEU A 116 -0.55 2.33 4.24
C LEU A 116 -1.90 1.89 4.84
N TYR A 117 -1.88 1.39 6.06
CA TYR A 117 -3.06 0.98 6.80
C TYR A 117 -3.61 2.09 7.70
N LEU A 118 -4.93 2.12 7.86
CA LEU A 118 -5.66 3.23 8.48
C LEU A 118 -6.75 2.76 9.45
N ASN A 119 -6.66 1.54 9.99
CA ASN A 119 -7.62 1.07 10.98
C ASN A 119 -7.21 1.53 12.39
N GLU A 120 -8.14 2.09 13.16
CA GLU A 120 -7.87 2.67 14.49
C GLU A 120 -7.14 1.69 15.43
N SER A 121 -7.57 0.43 15.44
CA SER A 121 -6.87 -0.68 16.08
C SER A 121 -6.96 -1.95 15.22
N TRP A 122 -6.18 -2.97 15.58
CA TRP A 122 -6.20 -4.26 14.89
C TRP A 122 -6.06 -5.42 15.88
N GLU A 123 -7.18 -5.85 16.44
CA GLU A 123 -7.24 -6.92 17.46
C GLU A 123 -7.32 -8.33 16.85
N TYR A 124 -7.33 -8.43 15.51
CA TYR A 124 -7.45 -9.71 14.82
C TYR A 124 -6.08 -10.33 14.55
N GLU A 125 -5.95 -11.63 14.82
CA GLU A 125 -4.75 -12.39 14.45
C GLU A 125 -4.62 -12.59 12.93
N THR A 126 -5.72 -12.50 12.19
CA THR A 126 -5.72 -12.62 10.73
C THR A 126 -5.76 -11.25 10.04
N GLY A 127 -5.57 -11.23 8.72
CA GLY A 127 -5.61 -10.00 7.91
C GLY A 127 -4.38 -9.10 8.01
N LYS A 128 -3.41 -9.41 8.89
CA LYS A 128 -2.09 -8.77 8.93
C LYS A 128 -1.31 -9.17 7.67
N LEU A 129 -0.70 -8.20 6.99
CA LEU A 129 0.04 -8.47 5.75
C LEU A 129 1.36 -9.15 6.10
N ARG A 130 1.70 -10.21 5.37
CA ARG A 130 2.97 -10.92 5.51
C ARG A 130 3.80 -10.75 4.26
N MET A 131 5.06 -10.36 4.47
CA MET A 131 6.13 -10.46 3.49
C MET A 131 6.70 -11.87 3.61
N LEU A 132 6.64 -12.67 2.54
CA LEU A 132 6.87 -14.12 2.59
C LEU A 132 8.20 -14.50 1.96
N LYS A 133 8.77 -15.63 2.40
CA LYS A 133 10.01 -16.18 1.83
C LYS A 133 9.76 -16.88 0.50
N ASP A 134 8.58 -17.48 0.34
CA ASP A 134 8.16 -18.21 -0.85
C ASP A 134 6.65 -18.05 -1.12
N LYS A 135 6.15 -18.82 -2.10
CA LYS A 135 4.78 -18.77 -2.60
C LYS A 135 3.82 -19.76 -1.90
N GLU A 136 4.33 -20.60 -1.00
CA GLU A 136 3.66 -21.84 -0.60
C GLU A 136 3.02 -21.73 0.78
N ASN A 137 3.66 -21.04 1.72
CA ASN A 137 3.23 -21.03 3.11
C ASN A 137 3.11 -19.60 3.69
N LEU A 138 1.91 -19.25 4.16
CA LEU A 138 1.69 -17.97 4.87
C LEU A 138 2.40 -17.91 6.22
N ASP A 139 2.72 -19.04 6.84
CA ASP A 139 3.37 -19.08 8.15
C ASP A 139 4.89 -18.96 8.05
N ASP A 140 5.48 -19.12 6.86
CA ASP A 140 6.91 -18.88 6.63
C ASP A 140 7.17 -17.46 6.12
N PHE A 141 6.96 -16.50 7.02
CA PHE A 141 7.10 -15.07 6.71
C PHE A 141 8.45 -14.49 7.16
N ILE A 142 8.87 -13.44 6.47
CA ILE A 142 10.00 -12.58 6.80
C ILE A 142 9.55 -11.54 7.84
N LYS A 143 8.41 -10.90 7.57
CA LYS A 143 7.80 -9.90 8.46
C LYS A 143 6.28 -9.91 8.33
N GLU A 144 5.59 -9.77 9.47
CA GLU A 144 4.17 -9.50 9.53
C GLU A 144 3.94 -8.02 9.87
N ILE A 145 3.04 -7.36 9.14
CA ILE A 145 2.74 -5.94 9.24
C ILE A 145 1.30 -5.81 9.73
N PRO A 146 1.08 -5.12 10.87
CA PRO A 146 -0.26 -4.90 11.37
C PRO A 146 -1.05 -4.01 10.41
N ALA A 147 -2.37 -4.18 10.37
CA ALA A 147 -3.25 -3.30 9.60
C ALA A 147 -3.71 -2.09 10.43
N THR A 148 -2.91 -1.65 11.40
CA THR A 148 -3.19 -0.49 12.27
C THR A 148 -2.90 0.84 11.58
N LEU A 149 -3.43 1.92 12.15
CA LEU A 149 -3.26 3.28 11.70
C LEU A 149 -1.77 3.65 11.63
N GLY A 150 -1.32 4.03 10.44
CA GLY A 150 0.06 4.46 10.20
C GLY A 150 1.01 3.33 9.86
N SER A 151 0.56 2.07 9.89
CA SER A 151 1.41 0.94 9.50
C SER A 151 1.62 0.95 7.99
N ILE A 152 2.87 1.02 7.57
CA ILE A 152 3.26 1.19 6.17
C ILE A 152 4.25 0.10 5.77
N VAL A 153 4.13 -0.36 4.53
CA VAL A 153 5.14 -1.20 3.89
C VAL A 153 5.35 -0.70 2.47
N ALA A 154 6.61 -0.71 2.02
CA ALA A 154 6.94 -0.47 0.62
C ALA A 154 7.96 -1.50 0.15
N PHE A 155 7.76 -2.03 -1.05
CA PHE A 155 8.62 -3.06 -1.62
C PHE A 155 8.84 -2.85 -3.11
N LYS A 156 10.03 -3.26 -3.56
CA LYS A 156 10.35 -3.37 -4.98
C LYS A 156 9.61 -4.57 -5.56
N VAL A 157 8.95 -4.39 -6.68
CA VAL A 157 8.28 -5.49 -7.38
C VAL A 157 9.33 -6.33 -8.09
N THR A 158 9.49 -7.57 -7.63
CA THR A 158 10.42 -8.57 -8.17
C THR A 158 9.64 -9.86 -8.49
N GLU A 159 10.30 -10.84 -9.11
CA GLU A 159 9.66 -12.13 -9.40
C GLU A 159 9.39 -12.98 -8.15
N ASN A 160 9.99 -12.63 -7.02
CA ASN A 160 9.91 -13.34 -5.75
C ASN A 160 9.38 -12.48 -4.59
N CYS A 161 8.79 -11.30 -4.85
CA CYS A 161 8.21 -10.46 -3.80
C CYS A 161 6.87 -11.00 -3.28
N PHE A 162 6.88 -12.25 -2.81
CA PHE A 162 5.70 -12.94 -2.35
C PHE A 162 5.14 -12.28 -1.10
N HIS A 163 3.86 -11.97 -1.14
CA HIS A 163 3.14 -11.42 -0.02
C HIS A 163 1.69 -11.90 -0.01
N GLY A 164 1.07 -11.87 1.16
CA GLY A 164 -0.29 -12.34 1.38
C GLY A 164 -0.72 -12.09 2.82
N PHE A 165 -1.91 -12.53 3.18
CA PHE A 165 -2.35 -12.47 4.57
C PHE A 165 -3.30 -13.63 4.88
N LEU A 166 -3.33 -14.06 6.14
CA LEU A 166 -4.32 -15.03 6.60
C LEU A 166 -5.73 -14.51 6.30
N PRO A 167 -6.63 -15.33 5.72
CA PRO A 167 -7.95 -14.89 5.29
C PRO A 167 -8.69 -14.08 6.34
N PHE A 168 -9.20 -12.93 5.93
CA PHE A 168 -9.94 -12.01 6.79
C PHE A 168 -11.10 -11.41 6.01
N GLU A 169 -12.28 -11.42 6.61
CA GLU A 169 -13.49 -10.81 6.08
C GLU A 169 -13.97 -9.71 7.02
N GLY A 170 -14.09 -8.49 6.51
CA GLY A 170 -14.47 -7.34 7.31
C GLY A 170 -13.76 -6.05 6.91
N LYS A 171 -13.94 -5.03 7.74
CA LYS A 171 -13.32 -3.72 7.56
C LYS A 171 -11.80 -3.84 7.67
N ARG A 172 -11.11 -3.44 6.59
CA ARG A 172 -9.65 -3.47 6.47
C ARG A 172 -9.22 -2.32 5.55
N GLN A 173 -9.01 -1.16 6.17
CA GLN A 173 -8.76 0.09 5.48
C GLN A 173 -7.29 0.24 5.08
N SER A 174 -7.04 0.55 3.81
CA SER A 174 -5.70 0.83 3.30
C SER A 174 -5.72 1.76 2.09
N ILE A 175 -4.66 2.55 1.96
CA ILE A 175 -4.28 3.22 0.71
C ILE A 175 -3.13 2.43 0.10
N GLN A 176 -3.25 2.09 -1.17
CA GLN A 176 -2.19 1.46 -1.95
C GLN A 176 -1.74 2.42 -3.06
N MET A 177 -0.47 2.80 -3.03
CA MET A 177 0.19 3.58 -4.07
C MET A 177 1.15 2.67 -4.83
N ASN A 178 1.12 2.74 -6.16
CA ASN A 178 2.00 1.94 -7.00
C ASN A 178 2.69 2.85 -8.02
N TYR A 179 3.99 2.66 -8.21
CA TYR A 179 4.68 3.18 -9.38
C TYR A 179 4.62 2.15 -10.49
N VAL A 180 4.11 2.55 -11.65
CA VAL A 180 3.88 1.68 -12.82
C VAL A 180 4.66 2.23 -14.00
N TYR A 181 5.29 1.36 -14.80
CA TYR A 181 5.97 1.83 -16.01
C TYR A 181 4.99 2.53 -16.96
N LYS A 182 5.32 3.74 -17.45
CA LYS A 182 4.47 4.53 -18.37
C LYS A 182 3.99 3.75 -19.59
N LYS A 183 4.85 2.91 -20.18
CA LYS A 183 4.51 2.06 -21.32
C LYS A 183 3.34 1.11 -21.03
N ASN A 184 3.22 0.65 -19.79
CA ASN A 184 2.17 -0.28 -19.37
C ASN A 184 0.87 0.46 -19.00
N VAL A 185 0.94 1.74 -18.63
CA VAL A 185 -0.25 2.58 -18.48
C VAL A 185 -0.96 2.79 -19.81
N LYS A 186 -0.19 2.98 -20.89
CA LYS A 186 -0.69 3.16 -22.26
C LYS A 186 -1.27 1.89 -22.88
N THR A 187 -0.92 0.69 -22.39
CA THR A 187 -1.56 -0.56 -22.83
C THR A 187 -2.96 -0.70 -22.25
N HIS A 188 -3.93 -1.10 -23.08
CA HIS A 188 -5.37 -1.11 -22.80
C HIS A 188 -5.78 -1.61 -21.40
N LYS A 189 -5.07 -2.57 -20.77
CA LYS A 189 -5.48 -3.15 -19.47
C LYS A 189 -5.43 -2.18 -18.28
N LEU A 190 -4.41 -1.32 -18.19
CA LEU A 190 -4.34 -0.33 -17.12
C LEU A 190 -5.26 0.86 -17.42
N ARG A 191 -5.38 1.27 -18.69
CA ARG A 191 -6.42 2.23 -19.10
C ARG A 191 -7.83 1.70 -18.84
N HIS A 192 -8.08 0.40 -18.99
CA HIS A 192 -9.37 -0.21 -18.66
C HIS A 192 -9.60 -0.23 -17.16
N PHE A 193 -8.60 -0.58 -16.35
CA PHE A 193 -8.68 -0.41 -14.90
C PHE A 193 -9.01 1.04 -14.57
N LEU A 194 -8.25 2.01 -15.09
CA LEU A 194 -8.46 3.47 -14.97
C LEU A 194 -9.77 3.98 -15.59
N SER A 195 -10.34 3.31 -16.59
CA SER A 195 -11.57 3.70 -17.29
C SER A 195 -12.81 3.11 -16.64
N SER A 196 -12.70 1.93 -16.00
CA SER A 196 -13.74 1.39 -15.11
C SER A 196 -13.88 2.20 -13.82
N LEU A 197 -13.03 3.21 -13.62
CA LEU A 197 -13.05 4.17 -12.51
C LEU A 197 -13.89 5.42 -12.77
N PHE A 198 -14.24 5.67 -14.04
CA PHE A 198 -15.02 6.82 -14.49
C PHE A 198 -16.41 6.41 -14.99
N LYS A 199 -16.87 5.20 -14.67
CA LYS A 199 -18.20 4.69 -14.99
C LYS A 199 -19.01 4.43 -13.73
#